data_AF-A0A2W4W9I7-F1
#
_entry.id   AF-A0A2W4W9I7-F1
#
_cell.length_a   1.000
_cell.length_b   1.000
_cell.length_c   1.000
_cell.angle_alpha   90.00
_cell.angle_beta   90.00
_cell.angle_gamma   90.00
#
_symmetry.space_group_name_H-M   'P 1'
#
loop_
_entity.id
_entity.type
_entity.pdbx_description
1 polymer ?
#
loop_
_entity_poly.entity_id
_entity_poly.type
_entity_poly.pdbx_seq_one_letter_code
_entity_poly.pdbx_strand_id
1 'polypeptide(L)'
;MVMVIIVILIDLAMYLFTYLGAELLDPNVRDANIFFGQTLLDIFGLFLSVLIALEILENITAYLRKHVVQVELVIVTSLTAVARKIIILDLKQVSGVSLIGLAIAILSLSISYFIVKNVRS
;
A
#
# COMPACT_ATOMS: atom_id res chain seq x y z
N MET A 1 16.96 -9.85 -0.85
CA MET A 1 16.36 -8.52 -1.09
C MET A 1 16.38 -8.16 -2.56
N VAL A 2 17.54 -8.13 -3.23
CA VAL A 2 17.65 -7.81 -4.66
C VAL A 2 16.74 -8.70 -5.54
N MET A 3 16.68 -10.00 -5.29
CA MET A 3 15.79 -10.92 -6.04
C MET A 3 14.30 -10.58 -5.88
N VAL A 4 13.85 -10.23 -4.67
CA VAL A 4 12.45 -9.86 -4.40
C VAL A 4 12.11 -8.55 -5.11
N ILE A 5 13.02 -7.57 -5.06
CA ILE A 5 12.87 -6.29 -5.75
C ILE A 5 12.78 -6.53 -7.28
N ILE A 6 13.64 -7.38 -7.83
CA ILE A 6 13.64 -7.71 -9.27
C ILE A 6 12.32 -8.38 -9.68
N VAL A 7 11.87 -9.39 -8.94
CA VAL A 7 10.60 -10.09 -9.23
C VAL A 7 9.44 -9.11 -9.27
N ILE A 8 9.40 -8.19 -8.31
CA ILE A 8 8.32 -7.21 -8.21
C ILE A 8 8.41 -6.14 -9.31
N LEU A 9 9.61 -5.69 -9.67
CA LEU A 9 9.81 -4.77 -10.80
C LEU A 9 9.39 -5.40 -12.12
N ILE A 10 9.67 -6.69 -12.31
CA ILE A 10 9.24 -7.44 -13.49
C ILE A 10 7.71 -7.56 -13.52
N ASP A 11 7.08 -7.89 -12.39
CA ASP A 11 5.61 -7.98 -12.28
C ASP A 11 4.93 -6.65 -12.61
N LEU A 12 5.45 -5.54 -12.07
CA LEU A 12 5.00 -4.19 -12.40
C LEU A 12 5.18 -3.85 -13.89
N ALA A 13 6.35 -4.16 -14.46
CA ALA A 13 6.63 -3.88 -15.87
C ALA A 13 5.73 -4.70 -16.80
N MET A 14 5.47 -5.97 -16.48
CA MET A 14 4.54 -6.82 -17.23
C MET A 14 3.12 -6.27 -17.15
N TYR A 15 2.64 -5.91 -15.95
CA TYR A 15 1.32 -5.30 -15.76
C TYR A 15 1.17 -4.01 -16.57
N LEU A 16 2.19 -3.14 -16.54
CA LEU A 16 2.18 -1.90 -17.31
C LEU A 16 2.12 -2.18 -18.82
N PHE A 17 2.92 -3.13 -19.31
CA PHE A 17 3.01 -3.43 -20.73
C PHE A 17 1.72 -4.05 -21.29
N THR A 18 1.10 -5.00 -20.57
CA THR A 18 -0.14 -5.64 -21.02
C THR A 18 -1.33 -4.70 -20.95
N TYR A 19 -1.54 -4.01 -19.84
CA TYR A 19 -2.73 -3.16 -19.67
C TYR A 19 -2.63 -1.85 -20.43
N LEU A 20 -1.49 -1.15 -20.36
CA LEU A 20 -1.34 0.11 -21.10
C LEU A 20 -1.15 -0.13 -22.61
N GLY A 21 -0.42 -1.19 -22.99
CA GLY A 21 -0.15 -1.51 -24.40
C GLY A 21 -1.40 -2.01 -25.15
N ALA A 22 -2.26 -2.80 -24.51
CA ALA A 22 -3.50 -3.25 -25.12
C ALA A 22 -4.51 -2.10 -25.31
N GLU A 23 -4.61 -1.19 -24.32
CA GLU A 23 -5.61 -0.11 -24.34
C GLU A 23 -5.23 1.05 -25.29
N LEU A 24 -3.93 1.32 -25.47
CA LEU A 24 -3.44 2.33 -26.43
C LEU A 24 -3.67 1.95 -27.90
N LEU A 25 -3.88 0.66 -28.18
CA LEU A 25 -4.13 0.14 -29.54
C LEU A 25 -5.62 0.06 -29.88
N ASP A 26 -6.52 0.31 -28.91
CA ASP A 26 -7.96 0.23 -29.12
C ASP A 26 -8.57 1.63 -29.33
N PRO A 27 -8.96 2.00 -30.57
CA PRO A 27 -9.36 3.37 -30.92
C PRO A 27 -10.73 3.81 -30.34
N ASN A 28 -11.43 2.95 -29.61
CA ASN A 28 -12.76 3.23 -29.05
C ASN A 28 -12.75 3.83 -27.63
N VAL A 29 -11.61 3.91 -26.94
CA VAL A 29 -11.53 4.41 -25.56
C VAL A 29 -11.31 5.93 -25.55
N ARG A 30 -12.37 6.69 -25.85
CA ARG A 30 -12.35 8.16 -26.07
C ARG A 30 -12.35 9.04 -24.81
N ASP A 31 -12.05 8.50 -23.63
CA ASP A 31 -11.89 9.28 -22.39
C ASP A 31 -10.48 9.11 -21.79
N ALA A 32 -9.45 9.44 -22.59
CA ALA A 32 -8.04 9.34 -22.20
C ALA A 32 -7.69 10.03 -20.86
N ASN A 33 -8.41 11.10 -20.49
CA ASN A 33 -8.18 11.82 -19.23
C ASN A 33 -8.65 11.06 -17.98
N ILE A 34 -9.77 10.33 -18.06
CA ILE A 34 -10.29 9.53 -16.92
C ILE A 34 -9.48 8.24 -16.80
N PHE A 35 -9.17 7.62 -17.94
CA PHE A 35 -8.31 6.44 -18.03
C PHE A 35 -6.93 6.70 -17.42
N PHE A 36 -6.24 7.77 -17.84
CA PHE A 36 -4.90 8.08 -17.32
C PHE A 36 -4.90 8.28 -15.80
N GLY A 37 -5.95 8.89 -15.24
CA GLY A 37 -6.12 9.02 -13.79
C GLY A 37 -6.27 7.68 -13.08
N GLN A 38 -7.13 6.78 -13.58
CA GLN A 38 -7.32 5.45 -13.00
C GLN A 38 -6.09 4.56 -13.13
N THR A 39 -5.51 4.46 -14.33
CA THR A 39 -4.29 3.67 -14.55
C THR A 39 -3.13 4.15 -13.68
N LEU A 40 -2.97 5.47 -13.52
CA LEU A 40 -1.95 6.03 -12.65
C LEU A 40 -2.19 5.64 -11.18
N LEU A 41 -3.43 5.75 -10.69
CA LEU A 41 -3.80 5.30 -9.34
C LEU A 41 -3.54 3.80 -9.14
N ASP A 42 -3.81 2.97 -10.15
CA ASP A 42 -3.54 1.53 -10.10
C ASP A 42 -2.04 1.22 -10.04
N ILE A 43 -1.23 1.93 -10.83
CA ILE A 43 0.25 1.79 -10.81
C ILE A 43 0.82 2.23 -9.46
N PHE A 44 0.38 3.38 -8.93
CA PHE A 44 0.73 3.79 -7.56
C PHE A 44 0.26 2.74 -6.55
N GLY A 45 -0.93 2.21 -6.77
CA GLY A 45 -1.51 1.11 -6.04
C GLY A 45 -0.78 -0.22 -6.23
N LEU A 46 0.09 -0.41 -7.20
CA LEU A 46 0.96 -1.58 -7.26
C LEU A 46 2.28 -1.27 -6.56
N PHE A 47 2.88 -0.13 -6.90
CA PHE A 47 4.17 0.35 -6.36
C PHE A 47 4.16 0.42 -4.82
N LEU A 48 3.11 0.95 -4.23
CA LEU A 48 3.00 1.04 -2.78
C LEU A 48 2.86 -0.36 -2.11
N SER A 49 2.43 -1.41 -2.84
CA SER A 49 2.37 -2.79 -2.31
C SER A 49 3.75 -3.38 -2.20
N VAL A 50 4.59 -3.05 -3.17
CA VAL A 50 6.02 -3.38 -3.17
C VAL A 50 6.69 -2.78 -1.94
N LEU A 51 6.46 -1.49 -1.68
CA LEU A 51 7.06 -0.81 -0.54
C LEU A 51 6.66 -1.45 0.80
N ILE A 52 5.39 -1.82 0.98
CA ILE A 52 4.95 -2.55 2.18
C ILE A 52 5.66 -3.90 2.30
N ALA A 53 5.78 -4.66 1.21
CA ALA A 53 6.48 -5.94 1.24
C ALA A 53 7.95 -5.78 1.66
N LEU A 54 8.62 -4.72 1.19
CA LEU A 54 9.98 -4.39 1.60
C LEU A 54 10.05 -3.94 3.07
N GLU A 55 9.12 -3.11 3.52
CA GLU A 55 9.04 -2.63 4.90
C GLU A 55 8.82 -3.78 5.90
N ILE A 56 7.93 -4.72 5.57
CA ILE A 56 7.72 -5.94 6.37
C ILE A 56 8.98 -6.81 6.39
N LEU A 57 9.66 -6.97 5.25
CA LEU A 57 10.89 -7.76 5.19
C LEU A 57 11.99 -7.14 6.07
N GLU A 58 12.09 -5.81 6.10
CA GLU A 58 13.01 -5.09 6.96
C GLU A 58 12.65 -5.28 8.44
N ASN A 59 11.37 -5.20 8.80
CA ASN A 59 10.89 -5.50 10.16
C ASN A 59 11.23 -6.92 10.61
N ILE A 60 11.00 -7.92 9.75
CA ILE A 60 11.36 -9.32 10.03
C ILE A 60 12.87 -9.48 10.15
N THR A 61 13.64 -8.86 9.26
CA THR A 61 15.11 -8.93 9.29
C THR A 61 15.67 -8.29 10.57
N ALA A 62 15.12 -7.16 10.99
CA ALA A 62 15.48 -6.49 12.25
C ALA A 62 15.17 -7.37 13.47
N TYR A 63 14.01 -8.03 13.47
CA TYR A 63 13.63 -9.02 14.48
C TYR A 63 14.62 -10.19 14.54
N LEU A 64 14.97 -10.77 13.39
CA LEU A 64 15.90 -11.90 13.33
C LEU A 64 17.32 -11.52 13.81
N ARG A 65 17.77 -10.27 13.56
CA ARG A 65 19.10 -9.81 13.98
C ARG A 65 19.20 -9.46 15.46
N LYS A 66 18.16 -8.85 16.03
CA LYS A 66 18.20 -8.33 17.42
C LYS A 66 17.39 -9.17 18.41
N HIS A 67 16.61 -10.14 17.94
CA HIS A 67 15.67 -10.95 18.73
C HIS A 67 14.69 -10.12 19.55
N VAL A 68 14.40 -8.89 19.12
CA VAL A 68 13.40 -8.02 19.73
C VAL A 68 12.48 -7.49 18.63
N VAL A 69 11.17 -7.69 18.81
CA VAL A 69 10.18 -7.06 17.95
C VAL A 69 10.14 -5.58 18.35
N GLN A 70 10.44 -4.70 17.40
CA GLN A 70 10.19 -3.27 17.58
C GLN A 70 8.68 -3.03 17.36
N VAL A 71 7.90 -3.22 18.42
CA VAL A 71 6.43 -3.09 18.39
C VAL A 71 6.01 -1.73 17.82
N GLU A 72 6.75 -0.68 18.17
CA GLU A 72 6.59 0.66 17.61
C GLU A 72 6.69 0.69 16.07
N LEU A 73 7.72 0.04 15.52
CA LEU A 73 7.94 -0.02 14.07
C LEU A 73 6.83 -0.81 13.36
N VAL A 74 6.37 -1.92 13.96
CA VAL A 74 5.25 -2.71 13.41
C VAL A 74 3.94 -1.92 13.39
N ILE A 75 3.66 -1.12 14.42
CA ILE A 75 2.47 -0.28 14.47
C ILE A 75 2.56 0.85 13.44
N VAL A 76 3.74 1.47 13.28
CA VAL A 76 3.97 2.48 12.24
C VAL A 76 3.76 1.90 10.84
N THR A 77 4.32 0.72 10.55
CA THR A 77 4.10 0.02 9.27
C THR A 77 2.62 -0.35 9.05
N SER A 78 1.87 -0.63 10.11
CA SER A 78 0.43 -0.87 10.02
C SER A 78 -0.35 0.42 9.69
N LEU A 79 0.03 1.55 10.28
CA LEU A 79 -0.55 2.86 9.97
C LEU A 79 -0.26 3.30 8.53
N THR A 80 0.97 3.11 8.04
CA THR A 80 1.34 3.41 6.65
C THR A 80 0.56 2.53 5.66
N ALA A 81 0.40 1.24 5.97
CA ALA A 81 -0.39 0.31 5.16
C ALA A 81 -1.87 0.73 5.05
N VAL A 82 -2.48 1.18 6.15
CA VAL A 82 -3.88 1.65 6.15
C VAL A 82 -4.01 2.99 5.44
N ALA A 83 -3.12 3.96 5.68
CA ALA A 83 -3.12 5.25 4.99
C ALA A 83 -3.07 5.08 3.46
N ARG A 84 -2.24 4.15 3.01
CA ARG A 84 -2.12 3.79 1.60
C ARG A 84 -3.41 3.20 1.01
N LYS A 85 -4.13 2.37 1.77
CA LYS A 85 -5.43 1.83 1.33
C LYS A 85 -6.48 2.94 1.12
N ILE A 86 -6.41 4.03 1.89
CA ILE A 86 -7.28 5.20 1.74
C ILE A 86 -7.00 5.96 0.44
N ILE A 87 -5.72 6.10 0.06
CA ILE A 87 -5.33 6.83 -1.17
C ILE A 87 -5.93 6.20 -2.43
N ILE A 88 -6.02 4.87 -2.46
CA ILE A 88 -6.50 4.09 -3.62
C ILE A 88 -8.04 3.86 -3.54
N LEU A 89 -8.68 4.25 -2.44
CA LEU A 89 -10.10 3.96 -2.20
C LEU A 89 -11.00 4.82 -3.08
N ASP A 90 -11.82 4.19 -3.93
CA ASP A 90 -12.89 4.88 -4.64
C ASP A 90 -14.11 5.07 -3.72
N LEU A 91 -14.26 6.28 -3.18
CA LEU A 91 -15.36 6.64 -2.28
C LEU A 91 -16.75 6.51 -2.91
N LYS A 92 -16.87 6.41 -4.24
CA LYS A 92 -18.15 6.21 -4.92
C LYS A 92 -18.68 4.78 -4.80
N GLN A 93 -17.81 3.81 -4.57
CA GLN A 93 -18.16 2.39 -4.54
C GLN A 93 -18.19 1.80 -3.13
N VAL A 94 -17.85 2.60 -2.11
CA VAL A 94 -17.67 2.12 -0.74
C VAL A 94 -18.86 2.52 0.13
N SER A 95 -19.41 1.56 0.86
CA SER A 95 -20.49 1.82 1.81
C SER A 95 -19.99 2.71 2.96
N GLY A 96 -20.85 3.62 3.46
CA GLY A 96 -20.51 4.46 4.61
C GLY A 96 -20.12 3.66 5.86
N VAL A 97 -20.67 2.46 6.02
CA VAL A 97 -20.32 1.54 7.13
C VAL A 97 -18.86 1.08 7.03
N SER A 98 -18.39 0.74 5.83
CA SER A 98 -16.99 0.36 5.60
C SER A 98 -16.03 1.51 5.91
N LEU A 99 -16.41 2.75 5.57
CA LEU A 99 -15.60 3.94 5.86
C LEU A 99 -15.51 4.20 7.36
N ILE A 100 -16.61 4.04 8.10
CA ILE A 100 -16.62 4.14 9.57
C ILE A 100 -15.75 3.05 10.19
N GLY A 101 -15.85 1.80 9.71
CA GLY A 101 -14.99 0.71 10.17
C GLY A 101 -13.50 1.00 9.97
N LEU A 102 -13.14 1.59 8.82
CA LEU A 102 -11.77 2.02 8.54
C LEU A 102 -11.31 3.14 9.49
N ALA A 103 -12.16 4.13 9.75
CA ALA A 103 -11.85 5.21 10.69
C ALA A 103 -11.61 4.69 12.12
N ILE A 104 -12.42 3.74 12.59
CA ILE A 104 -12.25 3.09 13.88
C ILE A 104 -10.94 2.29 13.93
N ALA A 105 -10.59 1.58 12.86
CA ALA A 105 -9.34 0.84 12.79
C ALA A 105 -8.11 1.77 12.87
N ILE A 106 -8.14 2.91 12.16
CA ILE A 106 -7.08 3.92 12.21
C ILE A 106 -6.96 4.52 13.61
N LEU A 107 -8.09 4.87 14.25
CA LEU A 107 -8.09 5.38 15.61
C LEU A 107 -7.49 4.36 16.59
N SER A 108 -7.88 3.10 16.49
CA SER A 108 -7.36 2.02 17.35
C SER A 108 -5.84 1.86 17.19
N LEU A 109 -5.32 1.85 15.95
CA LEU A 109 -3.89 1.82 15.67
C LEU A 109 -3.15 3.06 16.19
N SER A 110 -3.75 4.25 16.06
CA SER A 110 -3.15 5.50 16.52
C SER A 110 -3.06 5.55 18.05
N ILE A 111 -4.10 5.07 18.75
CA ILE A 111 -4.09 4.93 20.20
C ILE A 111 -3.04 3.91 20.63
N SER A 112 -2.94 2.78 19.93
CA SER A 112 -1.90 1.77 20.19
C SER A 112 -0.50 2.36 20.08
N TYR A 113 -0.23 3.14 19.03
CA TYR A 113 1.04 3.85 18.85
C TYR A 113 1.32 4.82 20.01
N PHE A 114 0.33 5.62 20.41
CA PHE A 114 0.47 6.56 21.52
C PHE A 114 0.82 5.86 22.84
N ILE A 115 0.13 4.76 23.16
CA ILE A 115 0.39 3.97 24.37
C ILE A 115 1.81 3.40 24.35
N VAL A 116 2.21 2.74 23.25
CA VAL A 116 3.54 2.12 23.13
C VAL A 116 4.65 3.16 23.22
N LYS A 117 4.45 4.35 22.62
CA LYS A 117 5.40 5.45 22.70
C LYS A 117 5.55 5.98 24.14
N ASN A 118 4.44 6.16 24.86
CA ASN A 118 4.48 6.68 26.23
C ASN A 118 5.03 5.67 27.26
N VAL A 119 4.80 4.37 27.07
CA VAL A 119 5.33 3.32 27.98
C VAL A 119 6.85 3.18 27.87
N ARG A 120 7.43 3.58 26.73
CA ARG A 120 8.85 3.45 26.43
C ARG A 120 9.66 4.75 26.67
N SER A 121 8.98 5.87 26.95
CA SER A 121 9.58 7.18 27.27
C SER A 121 9.78 7.36 28.77
#